data_AF-A0A961JTW2-F1
#
_entry.id   AF-A0A961JTW2-F1
#
_cell.length_a   1.000
_cell.length_b   1.000
_cell.length_c   1.000
_cell.angle_alpha   90.00
_cell.angle_beta   90.00
_cell.angle_gamma   90.00
#
_symmetry.space_group_name_H-M   'P 1'
#
loop_
_entity.id
_entity.type
_entity.pdbx_description
1 polymer ?
#
loop_
_entity_poly.entity_id
_entity_poly.type
_entity_poly.pdbx_seq_one_letter_code
_entity_poly.pdbx_strand_id
1 'polypeptide(L)'
;MPHTLDQIVPSLASLGLWTYWVIGLAALLEAWFVTGVAVPGTLVVDAGGILVQQGVLDFFDLAWFVAIGAALGGEAGYWTGRLARR
;
A
#
# COMPACT_ATOMS: atom_id res chain seq x y z
N MET A 1 -4.16 27.94 -11.55
CA MET A 1 -2.90 27.25 -11.23
C MET A 1 -3.20 25.85 -10.68
N PRO A 2 -3.61 24.87 -11.50
CA PRO A 2 -3.66 23.48 -11.02
C PRO A 2 -2.23 22.91 -11.16
N HIS A 3 -1.49 22.80 -10.06
CA HIS A 3 -0.08 22.39 -10.11
C HIS A 3 0.27 21.20 -9.20
N THR A 4 -0.71 20.59 -8.54
CA THR A 4 -0.41 19.51 -7.60
C THR A 4 -0.33 18.15 -8.28
N LEU A 5 -1.27 17.80 -9.16
CA LEU A 5 -1.31 16.48 -9.78
C LEU A 5 -0.18 16.26 -10.80
N ASP A 6 0.12 17.27 -11.62
CA ASP A 6 1.15 17.18 -12.66
C ASP A 6 2.58 17.02 -12.10
N GLN A 7 2.82 17.35 -10.83
CA GLN A 7 4.12 17.18 -10.16
C GLN A 7 4.24 15.85 -9.40
N ILE A 8 3.12 15.33 -8.91
CA ILE A 8 3.10 14.08 -8.13
C ILE A 8 3.25 12.86 -9.04
N VAL A 9 2.62 12.88 -10.23
CA VAL A 9 2.65 11.74 -11.16
C VAL A 9 4.07 11.44 -11.68
N PRO A 10 4.88 12.43 -12.14
CA PRO A 10 6.24 12.16 -12.62
C PRO A 10 7.21 11.75 -11.50
N SER A 11 7.02 12.26 -10.27
CA SER A 11 7.87 11.90 -9.14
C SER A 11 7.59 10.48 -8.64
N LEU A 12 6.34 10.03 -8.63
CA LEU A 12 5.97 8.63 -8.38
C LEU A 12 6.47 7.68 -9.47
N ALA A 13 6.50 8.12 -10.73
CA ALA A 13 7.10 7.35 -11.81
C ALA A 13 8.63 7.19 -11.63
N SER A 14 9.32 8.22 -11.10
CA SER A 14 10.76 8.14 -10.80
C SER A 14 11.11 7.21 -9.62
N LEU A 15 10.15 6.94 -8.73
CA LEU A 15 10.30 6.00 -7.62
C LEU A 15 10.25 4.54 -8.08
N GLY A 16 9.62 4.25 -9.23
CA GLY A 16 9.59 2.93 -9.86
C GLY A 16 9.17 1.83 -8.89
N LEU A 17 10.08 0.88 -8.62
CA LEU A 17 9.84 -0.26 -7.72
C LEU A 17 9.42 0.16 -6.30
N TRP A 18 9.86 1.32 -5.81
CA TRP A 18 9.53 1.79 -4.47
C TRP A 18 8.05 2.13 -4.29
N THR A 19 7.37 2.56 -5.35
CA THR A 19 5.94 2.87 -5.29
C THR A 19 5.13 1.61 -4.94
N TYR A 20 5.49 0.45 -5.50
CA TYR A 20 4.88 -0.83 -5.16
C TYR A 20 5.12 -1.22 -3.70
N TRP A 21 6.35 -1.05 -3.20
CA TRP A 21 6.69 -1.33 -1.80
C TRP A 21 5.93 -0.44 -0.82
N VAL A 22 5.79 0.86 -1.12
CA VAL A 22 5.05 1.80 -0.26
C VAL A 22 3.57 1.42 -0.21
N ILE A 23 2.95 1.11 -1.35
CA ILE A 23 1.54 0.71 -1.39
C ILE A 23 1.35 -0.65 -0.68
N GLY A 24 2.22 -1.62 -0.91
CA GLY A 24 2.19 -2.91 -0.22
C GLY A 24 2.40 -2.79 1.30
N LEU A 25 3.30 -1.90 1.74
CA LEU A 25 3.52 -1.62 3.15
C LEU A 25 2.30 -0.92 3.79
N ALA A 26 1.66 0.00 3.07
CA ALA A 26 0.43 0.63 3.55
C ALA A 26 -0.68 -0.42 3.75
N ALA A 27 -0.83 -1.36 2.82
CA ALA A 27 -1.77 -2.49 2.95
C ALA A 27 -1.42 -3.41 4.14
N LEU A 28 -0.13 -3.68 4.37
CA LEU A 28 0.34 -4.44 5.53
C LEU A 28 -0.02 -3.75 6.85
N LEU A 29 0.33 -2.47 6.98
CA LEU A 29 0.12 -1.72 8.20
C LEU A 29 -1.37 -1.52 8.49
N GLU A 30 -2.21 -1.38 7.45
CA GLU A 30 -3.65 -1.33 7.62
C GLU A 30 -4.21 -2.68 8.14
N ALA A 31 -3.75 -3.80 7.58
CA ALA A 31 -4.17 -5.14 7.99
C ALA A 31 -3.68 -5.53 9.40
N TRP A 32 -2.59 -4.90 9.88
CA TRP A 32 -2.09 -5.14 11.23
C TRP A 32 -2.91 -4.37 12.28
N PHE A 33 -3.59 -5.10 13.17
CA PHE A 33 -4.45 -4.56 14.24
C PHE A 33 -3.86 -3.37 15.03
N VAL A 34 -2.54 -3.33 15.24
CA VAL A 34 -1.88 -2.24 16.00
C VAL A 34 -1.90 -0.92 15.24
N THR A 35 -1.73 -0.96 13.92
CA THR A 35 -1.56 0.22 13.06
C THR A 35 -2.77 0.49 12.17
N GLY A 36 -3.72 -0.45 12.08
CA GLY A 36 -4.86 -0.42 11.14
C GLY A 36 -5.78 0.78 11.28
N VAL A 37 -5.91 1.35 12.48
CA VAL A 37 -6.73 2.55 12.71
C VAL A 37 -6.06 3.83 12.19
N ALA A 38 -4.73 3.84 12.13
CA ALA A 38 -3.95 5.03 11.78
C ALA A 38 -3.55 5.08 10.31
N VAL A 39 -3.41 3.92 9.66
CA VAL A 39 -2.92 3.82 8.28
C VAL A 39 -4.08 3.51 7.33
N PRO A 40 -4.47 4.43 6.44
CA PRO A 40 -5.54 4.21 5.47
C PRO A 40 -5.01 3.45 4.24
N GLY A 41 -4.58 2.19 4.42
CA GLY A 41 -3.96 1.37 3.38
C GLY A 41 -4.84 1.21 2.13
N THR A 42 -6.15 1.01 2.31
CA THR A 42 -7.14 0.86 1.25
C THR A 42 -7.21 2.07 0.34
N LEU A 43 -7.20 3.28 0.91
CA LEU A 43 -7.13 4.52 0.13
C LEU A 43 -5.82 4.65 -0.66
N VAL A 44 -4.70 4.17 -0.09
CA VAL A 44 -3.42 4.14 -0.79
C VAL A 44 -3.42 3.13 -1.94
N VAL A 45 -4.07 1.97 -1.76
CA VAL A 45 -4.28 0.97 -2.82
C VAL A 45 -5.17 1.53 -3.94
N ASP A 46 -6.25 2.24 -3.61
CA ASP A 46 -7.12 2.90 -4.59
C ASP A 46 -6.35 3.96 -5.40
N ALA A 47 -5.50 4.75 -4.75
CA ALA A 47 -4.59 5.67 -5.44
C ALA A 47 -3.60 4.92 -6.37
N GLY A 48 -3.12 3.75 -5.93
CA GLY A 48 -2.36 2.81 -6.77
C GLY A 48 -3.15 2.37 -8.01
N GLY A 49 -4.44 2.08 -7.87
CA GLY A 49 -5.34 1.75 -8.98
C GLY A 49 -5.47 2.90 -10.00
N ILE A 50 -5.52 4.15 -9.54
CA ILE A 50 -5.50 5.33 -10.42
C ILE A 50 -4.17 5.40 -11.20
N LEU A 51 -3.05 5.12 -10.54
CA LEU A 51 -1.72 5.09 -11.19
C LEU A 51 -1.60 3.96 -12.22
N VAL A 52 -2.22 2.80 -11.97
CA VAL A 52 -2.34 1.71 -12.97
C VAL A 52 -3.17 2.17 -14.17
N GLN A 53 -4.31 2.84 -13.95
CA GLN A 53 -5.13 3.38 -15.04
C GLN A 53 -4.35 4.39 -15.90
N GLN A 54 -3.45 5.17 -15.30
CA GLN A 54 -2.58 6.13 -15.97
C GLN A 54 -1.39 5.48 -16.69
N GLY A 55 -1.20 4.16 -16.57
CA GLY A 55 -0.07 3.43 -17.17
C GLY A 55 1.26 3.66 -16.46
N VAL A 56 1.25 4.18 -15.24
CA VAL A 56 2.46 4.41 -14.42
C VAL A 56 2.91 3.14 -13.72
N LEU A 57 1.95 2.30 -13.29
CA LEU A 57 2.19 1.02 -12.62
C LEU A 57 1.60 -0.14 -13.41
N ASP A 58 2.22 -1.31 -13.31
CA ASP A 58 1.65 -2.55 -13.81
C ASP A 58 0.64 -3.10 -12.79
N PHE A 59 -0.50 -3.56 -13.29
CA PHE A 59 -1.59 -4.09 -12.47
C PHE A 59 -1.18 -5.34 -11.70
N PHE A 60 -0.53 -6.30 -12.37
CA PHE A 60 -0.19 -7.58 -11.76
C PHE A 60 0.88 -7.42 -10.70
N ASP A 61 1.88 -6.57 -10.95
CA ASP A 61 2.87 -6.23 -9.95
C ASP A 61 2.20 -5.59 -8.73
N LEU A 62 1.37 -4.55 -8.94
CA LEU A 62 0.66 -3.91 -7.84
C LEU A 62 -0.21 -4.90 -7.04
N ALA A 63 -0.95 -5.76 -7.73
CA ALA A 63 -1.80 -6.76 -7.11
C ALA A 63 -1.02 -7.72 -6.21
N TRP A 64 0.14 -8.22 -6.68
CA TRP A 64 0.98 -9.10 -5.88
C TRP A 64 1.57 -8.41 -4.64
N PHE A 65 2.05 -7.17 -4.79
CA PHE A 65 2.60 -6.41 -3.67
C PHE A 65 1.55 -6.13 -2.58
N VAL A 66 0.35 -5.74 -2.99
CA VAL A 66 -0.77 -5.50 -2.06
C VAL A 66 -1.23 -6.80 -1.39
N ALA A 67 -1.37 -7.89 -2.16
CA ALA A 67 -1.80 -9.17 -1.62
C ALA A 67 -0.81 -9.71 -0.58
N ILE A 68 0.49 -9.68 -0.88
CA ILE A 68 1.55 -10.10 0.05
C ILE A 68 1.57 -9.21 1.28
N GLY A 69 1.50 -7.89 1.11
CA GLY A 69 1.46 -6.92 2.21
C GLY A 69 0.30 -7.20 3.16
N ALA A 70 -0.92 -7.29 2.63
CA ALA A 70 -2.12 -7.56 3.41
C ALA A 70 -2.07 -8.92 4.13
N ALA A 71 -1.59 -9.97 3.46
CA ALA A 71 -1.43 -11.29 4.07
C ALA A 71 -0.44 -11.25 5.25
N LEU A 72 0.72 -10.60 5.07
CA LEU A 72 1.71 -10.42 6.13
C LEU A 72 1.17 -9.58 7.29
N GLY A 73 0.39 -8.53 7.01
CA GLY A 73 -0.25 -7.70 8.04
C GLY A 73 -1.26 -8.48 8.87
N GLY A 74 -2.05 -9.33 8.22
CA GLY A 74 -2.98 -10.24 8.88
C GLY A 74 -2.28 -11.26 9.78
N GLU A 75 -1.21 -11.89 9.29
CA GLU A 75 -0.38 -12.81 10.08
C GLU A 75 0.27 -12.08 11.27
N ALA A 76 0.84 -10.89 11.07
CA ALA A 76 1.40 -10.07 12.14
C ALA A 76 0.34 -9.73 13.21
N GLY A 77 -0.87 -9.38 12.78
CA GLY A 77 -2.02 -9.17 13.66
C GLY A 77 -2.38 -10.43 14.47
N TYR A 78 -2.42 -11.59 13.83
CA TYR A 78 -2.69 -12.87 14.50
C TYR A 78 -1.62 -13.20 15.55
N TRP A 79 -0.34 -13.11 15.20
CA TRP A 79 0.76 -13.41 16.11
C TRP A 79 0.84 -12.42 17.27
N THR A 80 0.64 -11.12 17.03
CA THR A 80 0.61 -10.11 18.10
C THR A 80 -0.57 -10.32 19.05
N GLY A 81 -1.76 -10.60 18.51
CA GLY A 81 -2.93 -10.94 19.33
C GLY A 81 -2.73 -12.23 20.13
N ARG A 82 -2.04 -13.22 19.57
CA ARG A 82 -1.68 -14.47 20.28
C ARG A 82 -0.67 -14.23 21.41
N LEU A 83 0.33 -13.38 21.18
CA LEU A 83 1.33 -13.04 22.19
C LEU A 83 0.72 -12.24 23.35
N ALA A 84 -0.17 -11.29 23.06
CA ALA A 84 -0.82 -10.45 24.06
C ALA A 84 -1.80 -11.21 25.00
N ARG A 85 -2.22 -12.43 24.64
CA ARG A 85 -3.06 -13.30 25.48
C ARG A 85 -2.27 -14.17 26.46
N ARG A 86 -0.93 -14.21 26.36
CA ARG A 86 -0.05 -14.89 27.32
C ARG A 86 0.40 -13.93 28.39
#